data_AF-A0A0T6AZX8-F1
#
_entry.id   AF-A0A0T6AZX8-F1
#
_cell.length_a   1.000
_cell.length_b   1.000
_cell.length_c   1.000
_cell.angle_alpha   90.00
_cell.angle_beta   90.00
_cell.angle_gamma   90.00
#
_symmetry.space_group_name_H-M   'P 1'
#
loop_
_entity.id
_entity.type
_entity.pdbx_description
1 polymer ?
#
loop_
_entity_poly.entity_id
_entity_poly.type
_entity_poly.pdbx_seq_one_letter_code
_entity_poly.pdbx_strand_id
1 'polypeptide(L)'
;MPAMKDSNIVKIAVEMTQQVPQLIEFNQNQPLAGIIQELCNGWQLTDPEQYALQFNEHNNRNYITEKNRNEIKNGQVLRLEHSPSKTAQDILHKLNVGSSEEKADAIKKLSMLSADTTFALDFINKQGLALIIRQIESGKCKGVVLAHTLLSFVELMEHGIVSWDILDGNFISRVAGLVNNNQEPDVTQAALSILENVVLNSTEGYGQVEREVPVGSLIIHLQSYSVVQQNAVALINALLLKADGTKRRNVAATLASKQVRQVIQNSIIQAGVAEGAEMAHQLYVLQALTLGLLEQRKMTKIDPQDQDGLDKIKELRRIAFDGEGAGSMRGPGGFTRDYKKLGFRNDINPALDFTETPPGLLALDCMVYFARNHQDNYTKLVLENSCRADEHECPFGRASVELV
;
A
#
# COMPACT_ATOMS: atom_id res chain seq x y z
N MET A 1 -38.53 34.18 -31.53
CA MET A 1 -38.64 32.90 -30.79
C MET A 1 -37.22 32.35 -30.66
N PRO A 2 -36.68 32.12 -29.46
CA PRO A 2 -35.38 31.49 -29.34
C PRO A 2 -35.55 30.03 -29.79
N ALA A 3 -34.75 29.58 -30.74
CA ALA A 3 -34.70 28.19 -31.16
C ALA A 3 -34.53 27.32 -29.92
N MET A 4 -35.46 26.39 -29.69
CA MET A 4 -35.29 25.33 -28.69
C MET A 4 -33.96 24.66 -29.02
N LYS A 5 -32.93 24.89 -28.18
CA LYS A 5 -31.70 24.11 -28.27
C LYS A 5 -32.11 22.69 -27.98
N ASP A 6 -32.09 21.85 -29.01
CA ASP A 6 -32.26 20.41 -28.86
C ASP A 6 -31.21 19.95 -27.85
N SER A 7 -31.64 19.57 -26.65
CA SER A 7 -30.73 19.23 -25.54
C SER A 7 -29.84 18.03 -25.86
N ASN A 8 -30.20 17.28 -26.91
CA ASN A 8 -29.54 16.07 -27.37
C ASN A 8 -28.53 16.31 -28.49
N ILE A 9 -28.40 17.55 -29.00
CA ILE A 9 -27.44 17.88 -30.05
C ILE A 9 -26.27 18.65 -29.44
N VAL A 10 -25.06 18.12 -29.66
CA VAL A 10 -23.81 18.67 -29.17
C VAL A 10 -22.94 19.05 -30.36
N LYS A 11 -22.53 20.31 -30.48
CA LYS A 11 -21.61 20.77 -31.52
C LYS A 11 -20.19 20.42 -31.11
N ILE A 12 -19.51 19.63 -31.92
CA ILE A 12 -18.14 19.16 -31.65
C ILE A 12 -17.25 19.35 -32.88
N ALA A 13 -15.96 19.38 -32.66
CA ALA A 13 -14.95 19.24 -33.71
C ALA A 13 -14.34 17.85 -33.63
N VAL A 14 -14.15 17.18 -34.77
CA VAL A 14 -13.43 15.91 -34.84
C VAL A 14 -12.17 16.11 -35.67
N GLU A 15 -11.02 15.82 -35.07
CA GLU A 15 -9.71 15.88 -35.70
C GLU A 15 -9.24 14.48 -36.12
N MET A 16 -8.44 14.42 -37.19
CA MET A 16 -7.71 13.23 -37.60
C MET A 16 -6.31 13.66 -38.04
N THR A 17 -5.31 12.82 -37.75
CA THR A 17 -3.91 13.07 -38.11
C THR A 17 -3.78 13.37 -39.61
N GLN A 18 -3.21 14.54 -39.94
CA GLN A 18 -2.99 15.03 -41.32
C GLN A 18 -4.26 15.34 -42.14
N GLN A 19 -5.42 15.52 -41.49
CA GLN A 19 -6.68 15.89 -42.17
C GLN A 19 -7.25 17.20 -41.63
N VAL A 20 -8.11 17.85 -42.42
CA VAL A 20 -8.84 19.04 -41.98
C VAL A 20 -9.92 18.62 -40.97
N PRO A 21 -10.02 19.26 -39.80
CA PRO A 21 -11.02 18.94 -38.79
C PRO A 21 -12.45 19.10 -39.33
N GLN A 22 -13.34 18.18 -38.97
CA GLN A 22 -14.76 18.26 -39.31
C GLN A 22 -15.57 18.80 -38.13
N LEU A 23 -16.44 19.78 -38.39
CA LEU A 23 -17.39 20.30 -37.41
C LEU A 23 -18.73 19.60 -37.61
N ILE A 24 -19.20 18.88 -36.60
CA ILE A 24 -20.45 18.11 -36.69
C ILE A 24 -21.41 18.46 -35.54
N GLU A 25 -22.70 18.35 -35.83
CA GLU A 25 -23.76 18.38 -34.82
C GLU A 25 -23.99 16.95 -34.33
N PHE A 26 -23.30 16.59 -33.25
CA PHE A 26 -23.35 15.26 -32.64
C PHE A 26 -24.71 15.01 -31.99
N ASN A 27 -25.51 14.16 -32.61
CA ASN A 27 -26.81 13.76 -32.09
C ASN A 27 -26.66 12.60 -31.09
N GLN A 28 -26.97 12.85 -29.81
CA GLN A 28 -26.90 11.87 -28.73
C GLN A 28 -27.86 10.67 -28.90
N ASN A 29 -28.86 10.78 -29.78
CA ASN A 29 -29.80 9.69 -30.07
C ASN A 29 -29.39 8.82 -31.27
N GLN A 30 -28.41 9.27 -32.07
CA GLN A 30 -27.90 8.50 -33.21
C GLN A 30 -26.84 7.50 -32.74
N PRO A 31 -26.84 6.24 -33.22
CA PRO A 31 -25.77 5.29 -32.90
C PRO A 31 -24.39 5.82 -33.29
N LEU A 32 -23.38 5.60 -32.45
CA LEU A 32 -22.00 6.03 -32.72
C LEU A 32 -21.48 5.49 -34.04
N ALA A 33 -21.83 4.25 -34.39
CA ALA A 33 -21.45 3.63 -35.66
C ALA A 33 -21.92 4.46 -36.88
N GLY A 34 -23.13 5.04 -36.82
CA GLY A 34 -23.65 5.90 -37.87
C GLY A 34 -22.88 7.22 -37.97
N ILE A 35 -22.57 7.82 -36.82
CA ILE A 35 -21.79 9.07 -36.75
C ILE A 35 -20.37 8.86 -37.29
N ILE A 36 -19.74 7.73 -36.91
CA ILE A 36 -18.40 7.36 -37.39
C ILE A 36 -18.42 7.11 -38.90
N GLN A 37 -19.46 6.46 -39.42
CA GLN A 37 -19.62 6.25 -40.86
C GLN A 37 -19.72 7.58 -41.62
N GLU A 38 -20.47 8.55 -41.11
CA GLU A 38 -20.55 9.90 -41.70
C GLU A 38 -19.20 10.61 -41.69
N LEU A 39 -18.46 10.54 -40.58
CA LEU A 39 -17.11 11.12 -40.45
C LEU A 39 -16.11 10.46 -41.42
N CYS A 40 -16.13 9.13 -41.52
CA CYS A 40 -15.32 8.37 -42.45
C CYS A 40 -15.64 8.73 -43.91
N ASN A 41 -16.91 8.91 -44.26
CA ASN A 41 -17.32 9.37 -45.59
C ASN A 41 -16.77 10.76 -45.90
N GLY A 42 -16.77 11.67 -44.92
CA GLY A 42 -16.21 13.03 -45.06
C GLY A 42 -14.71 13.05 -45.35
N TRP A 43 -13.96 12.08 -44.80
CA TRP A 43 -12.51 11.91 -45.05
C TRP A 43 -12.16 10.83 -46.08
N GLN A 44 -13.15 10.26 -46.77
CA GLN A 44 -12.99 9.18 -47.76
C GLN A 44 -12.23 7.95 -47.20
N LEU A 45 -12.44 7.63 -45.92
CA LEU A 45 -11.84 6.47 -45.26
C LEU A 45 -12.63 5.20 -45.60
N THR A 46 -11.91 4.12 -45.90
CA THR A 46 -12.49 2.78 -46.07
C THR A 46 -12.65 2.09 -44.73
N ASP A 47 -13.67 1.24 -44.58
CA ASP A 47 -13.97 0.44 -43.38
C ASP A 47 -14.22 1.26 -42.10
N PRO A 48 -15.38 1.94 -41.98
CA PRO A 48 -15.74 2.72 -40.79
C PRO A 48 -15.68 1.95 -39.47
N GLU A 49 -15.87 0.62 -39.52
CA GLU A 49 -15.81 -0.29 -38.36
C GLU A 49 -14.41 -0.36 -37.72
N GLN A 50 -13.37 0.06 -38.44
CA GLN A 50 -11.98 0.06 -37.99
C GLN A 50 -11.59 1.36 -37.27
N TYR A 51 -12.55 2.26 -37.05
CA TYR A 51 -12.32 3.56 -36.41
C TYR A 51 -13.19 3.72 -35.16
N ALA A 52 -12.68 4.51 -34.22
CA ALA A 52 -13.39 4.90 -33.01
C ALA A 52 -13.07 6.35 -32.66
N LEU A 53 -13.97 6.98 -31.92
CA LEU A 53 -13.76 8.32 -31.38
C LEU A 53 -13.00 8.23 -30.05
N GLN A 54 -12.09 9.17 -29.83
CA GLN A 54 -11.37 9.36 -28.58
C GLN A 54 -11.50 10.81 -28.11
N PHE A 55 -11.42 11.02 -26.80
CA PHE A 55 -11.21 12.37 -26.27
C PHE A 55 -9.83 12.90 -26.68
N ASN A 56 -9.75 14.19 -27.01
CA ASN A 56 -8.51 14.87 -27.42
C ASN A 56 -8.03 15.81 -26.30
N GLU A 57 -8.07 15.35 -25.05
CA GLU A 57 -7.61 16.15 -23.90
C GLU A 57 -6.22 15.68 -23.46
N HIS A 58 -5.42 16.59 -22.90
CA HIS A 58 -4.05 16.28 -22.44
C HIS A 58 -4.02 15.12 -21.43
N ASN A 59 -5.08 14.95 -20.63
CA ASN A 59 -5.19 13.95 -19.58
C ASN A 59 -6.26 12.88 -19.85
N ASN A 60 -7.02 12.97 -20.96
CA ASN A 60 -8.08 12.02 -21.27
C ASN A 60 -8.04 11.67 -22.76
N ARG A 61 -7.58 10.45 -23.05
CA ARG A 61 -7.55 9.85 -24.39
C ARG A 61 -8.41 8.60 -24.47
N ASN A 62 -9.40 8.49 -23.58
CA ASN A 62 -10.27 7.33 -23.52
C ASN A 62 -11.13 7.26 -24.78
N TYR A 63 -11.38 6.03 -25.23
CA TYR A 63 -12.30 5.72 -26.31
C TYR A 63 -13.73 6.03 -25.89
N ILE A 64 -14.46 6.59 -26.83
CA ILE A 64 -15.87 6.92 -26.67
C ILE A 64 -16.70 5.70 -27.07
N THR A 65 -17.55 5.29 -26.15
CA THR A 65 -18.47 4.18 -26.24
C THR A 65 -19.90 4.69 -26.05
N GLU A 66 -20.88 3.85 -26.35
CA GLU A 66 -22.29 4.19 -26.10
C GLU A 66 -22.59 4.47 -24.62
N LYS A 67 -21.72 4.03 -23.70
CA LYS A 67 -21.88 4.25 -22.25
C LYS A 67 -21.39 5.63 -21.80
N ASN A 68 -20.30 6.14 -22.38
CA ASN A 68 -19.65 7.39 -21.95
C ASN A 68 -19.91 8.56 -22.91
N ARG A 69 -20.64 8.37 -24.02
CA ARG A 69 -21.02 9.43 -24.97
C ARG A 69 -21.71 10.66 -24.35
N ASN A 70 -22.34 10.48 -23.18
CA ASN A 70 -23.00 11.54 -22.44
C ASN A 70 -22.02 12.54 -21.81
N GLU A 71 -20.73 12.19 -21.71
CA GLU A 71 -19.68 13.07 -21.18
C GLU A 71 -19.25 14.15 -22.19
N ILE A 72 -19.63 13.98 -23.46
CA ILE A 72 -19.27 14.91 -24.54
C ILE A 72 -19.98 16.25 -24.36
N LYS A 73 -19.20 17.33 -24.31
CA LYS A 73 -19.70 18.71 -24.12
C LYS A 73 -19.66 19.52 -25.41
N ASN A 74 -20.51 20.55 -25.47
CA ASN A 74 -20.52 21.50 -26.59
C ASN A 74 -19.17 22.21 -26.71
N GLY A 75 -18.61 22.23 -27.92
CA GLY A 75 -17.32 22.83 -28.24
C GLY A 75 -16.12 21.92 -27.97
N GLN A 76 -16.33 20.67 -27.56
CA GLN A 76 -15.24 19.74 -27.30
C GLN A 76 -14.63 19.24 -28.62
N VAL A 77 -13.31 19.05 -28.60
CA VAL A 77 -12.55 18.48 -29.71
C VAL A 77 -12.34 17.00 -29.43
N LEU A 78 -12.78 16.17 -30.36
CA LEU A 78 -12.58 14.73 -30.36
C LEU A 78 -11.56 14.35 -31.42
N ARG A 79 -11.03 13.14 -31.34
CA ARG A 79 -10.14 12.58 -32.34
C ARG A 79 -10.74 11.31 -32.92
N LEU A 80 -10.69 11.15 -34.24
CA LEU A 80 -10.93 9.87 -34.89
C LEU A 80 -9.62 9.09 -34.99
N GLU A 81 -9.58 7.93 -34.34
CA GLU A 81 -8.43 7.01 -34.32
C GLU A 81 -8.87 5.60 -34.70
N HIS A 82 -7.92 4.69 -34.86
CA HIS A 82 -8.24 3.28 -35.07
C HIS A 82 -9.00 2.69 -33.89
N SER A 83 -9.94 1.78 -34.16
CA SER A 83 -10.75 1.13 -33.13
C SER A 83 -9.89 0.43 -32.08
N PRO A 84 -10.36 0.28 -30.83
CA PRO A 84 -9.58 -0.37 -29.78
C PRO A 84 -9.11 -1.77 -30.18
N SER A 85 -9.98 -2.54 -30.84
CA SER A 85 -9.69 -3.87 -31.37
C SER A 85 -8.58 -3.85 -32.44
N LYS A 86 -8.61 -2.90 -33.39
CA LYS A 86 -7.54 -2.76 -34.41
C LYS A 86 -6.23 -2.30 -33.78
N THR A 87 -6.29 -1.26 -32.94
CA THR A 87 -5.11 -0.73 -32.24
C THR A 87 -4.45 -1.80 -31.37
N ALA A 88 -5.24 -2.63 -30.69
CA ALA A 88 -4.73 -3.78 -29.93
C ALA A 88 -4.05 -4.79 -30.86
N GLN A 89 -4.66 -5.17 -31.99
CA GLN A 89 -4.04 -6.07 -32.97
C GLN A 89 -2.72 -5.54 -33.52
N ASP A 90 -2.67 -4.26 -33.88
CA ASP A 90 -1.47 -3.62 -34.41
C ASP A 90 -0.34 -3.61 -33.38
N ILE A 91 -0.65 -3.30 -32.12
CA ILE A 91 0.32 -3.37 -31.03
C ILE A 91 0.81 -4.81 -30.85
N LEU A 92 -0.08 -5.79 -30.80
CA LEU A 92 0.29 -7.21 -30.64
C LEU A 92 1.17 -7.72 -31.78
N HIS A 93 0.86 -7.31 -33.02
CA HIS A 93 1.65 -7.65 -34.19
C HIS A 93 3.06 -7.05 -34.10
N LYS A 94 3.17 -5.75 -33.77
CA LYS A 94 4.45 -5.04 -33.60
C LYS A 94 5.29 -5.63 -32.46
N LEU A 95 4.67 -6.03 -31.35
CA LEU A 95 5.36 -6.66 -30.22
C LEU A 95 5.98 -8.02 -30.58
N ASN A 96 5.29 -8.81 -31.41
CA ASN A 96 5.75 -10.12 -31.83
C ASN A 96 6.79 -10.07 -32.96
N VAL A 97 6.50 -9.32 -34.03
CA VAL A 97 7.25 -9.37 -35.31
C VAL A 97 8.15 -8.15 -35.52
N GLY A 98 7.85 -7.03 -34.86
CA GLY A 98 8.51 -5.75 -35.12
C GLY A 98 9.98 -5.68 -34.71
N SER A 99 10.66 -4.65 -35.19
CA SER A 99 12.03 -4.30 -34.79
C SER A 99 12.10 -3.82 -33.33
N SER A 100 13.30 -3.66 -32.77
CA SER A 100 13.43 -3.15 -31.39
C SER A 100 12.84 -1.75 -31.20
N GLU A 101 12.89 -0.90 -32.22
CA GLU A 101 12.31 0.45 -32.20
C GLU A 101 10.79 0.40 -32.32
N GLU A 102 10.26 -0.42 -33.24
CA GLU A 102 8.81 -0.59 -33.39
C GLU A 102 8.17 -1.18 -32.12
N LYS A 103 8.89 -2.07 -31.42
CA LYS A 103 8.47 -2.57 -30.10
C LYS A 103 8.45 -1.47 -29.06
N ALA A 104 9.47 -0.63 -29.00
CA ALA A 104 9.52 0.48 -28.06
C ALA A 104 8.36 1.47 -28.27
N ASP A 105 8.05 1.81 -29.53
CA ASP A 105 6.94 2.70 -29.87
C ASP A 105 5.57 2.04 -29.60
N ALA A 106 5.43 0.74 -29.88
CA ALA A 106 4.23 -0.01 -29.56
C ALA A 106 3.98 -0.05 -28.04
N ILE A 107 5.03 -0.22 -27.22
CA ILE A 107 4.94 -0.24 -25.76
C ILE A 107 4.60 1.14 -25.21
N LYS A 108 5.19 2.22 -25.74
CA LYS A 108 4.81 3.59 -25.37
C LYS A 108 3.34 3.86 -25.68
N LYS A 109 2.88 3.43 -26.86
CA LYS A 109 1.46 3.56 -27.24
C LYS A 109 0.56 2.72 -26.32
N LEU A 110 0.99 1.52 -25.94
CA LEU A 110 0.29 0.65 -25.00
C LEU A 110 0.15 1.32 -23.63
N SER A 111 1.23 1.89 -23.09
CA SER A 111 1.22 2.56 -21.78
C SER A 111 0.30 3.78 -21.73
N MET A 112 0.04 4.45 -22.86
CA MET A 112 -0.91 5.56 -22.89
C MET A 112 -2.37 5.11 -22.99
N LEU A 113 -2.62 3.91 -23.52
CA LEU A 113 -3.96 3.38 -23.77
C LEU A 113 -4.41 2.37 -22.71
N SER A 114 -3.49 1.83 -21.91
CA SER A 114 -3.79 0.80 -20.90
C SER A 114 -4.66 1.33 -19.75
N ALA A 115 -4.59 2.64 -19.47
CA ALA A 115 -5.50 3.32 -18.56
C ALA A 115 -6.98 3.33 -19.01
N ASP A 116 -7.29 3.11 -20.29
CA ASP A 116 -8.67 3.04 -20.76
C ASP A 116 -9.23 1.62 -20.68
N THR A 117 -10.29 1.46 -19.89
CA THR A 117 -11.00 0.19 -19.70
C THR A 117 -11.49 -0.44 -21.02
N THR A 118 -11.91 0.38 -22.00
CA THR A 118 -12.39 -0.13 -23.30
C THR A 118 -11.26 -0.80 -24.08
N PHE A 119 -10.11 -0.12 -24.14
CA PHE A 119 -8.93 -0.67 -24.79
C PHE A 119 -8.36 -1.86 -24.01
N ALA A 120 -8.27 -1.77 -22.69
CA ALA A 120 -7.78 -2.84 -21.83
C ALA A 120 -8.57 -4.14 -22.05
N LEU A 121 -9.90 -4.05 -22.12
CA LEU A 121 -10.77 -5.21 -22.36
C LEU A 121 -10.50 -5.87 -23.71
N ASP A 122 -10.42 -5.09 -24.80
CA ASP A 122 -10.09 -5.61 -26.13
C ASP A 122 -8.68 -6.23 -26.19
N PHE A 123 -7.70 -5.59 -25.54
CA PHE A 123 -6.33 -6.06 -25.49
C PHE A 123 -6.20 -7.38 -24.71
N ILE A 124 -6.87 -7.50 -23.57
CA ILE A 124 -6.92 -8.71 -22.75
C ILE A 124 -7.61 -9.85 -23.51
N ASN A 125 -8.75 -9.58 -24.15
CA ASN A 125 -9.49 -10.58 -24.94
C ASN A 125 -8.66 -11.17 -26.09
N LYS A 126 -7.73 -10.40 -26.64
CA LYS A 126 -6.78 -10.85 -27.68
C LYS A 126 -5.51 -11.49 -27.13
N GLN A 127 -5.52 -11.90 -25.85
CA GLN A 127 -4.38 -12.51 -25.16
C GLN A 127 -3.15 -11.60 -25.05
N GLY A 128 -3.34 -10.28 -25.08
CA GLY A 128 -2.25 -9.32 -24.98
C GLY A 128 -1.55 -9.33 -23.62
N LEU A 129 -2.31 -9.54 -22.54
CA LEU A 129 -1.77 -9.65 -21.19
C LEU A 129 -0.75 -10.80 -21.06
N ALA A 130 -1.03 -11.96 -21.64
CA ALA A 130 -0.12 -13.11 -21.63
C ALA A 130 1.20 -12.81 -22.37
N LEU A 131 1.15 -12.01 -23.44
CA LEU A 131 2.36 -11.55 -24.12
C LEU A 131 3.17 -10.58 -23.27
N ILE A 132 2.53 -9.65 -22.56
CA ILE A 132 3.21 -8.72 -21.65
C ILE A 132 3.89 -9.46 -20.50
N ILE A 133 3.21 -10.42 -19.88
CA ILE A 133 3.78 -11.31 -18.85
C ILE A 133 5.02 -12.02 -19.38
N ARG A 134 4.91 -12.65 -20.55
CA ARG A 134 6.04 -13.33 -21.20
C ARG A 134 7.21 -12.39 -21.52
N GLN A 135 6.94 -11.15 -21.91
CA GLN A 135 8.00 -10.15 -22.16
C GLN A 135 8.75 -9.82 -20.87
N ILE A 136 8.02 -9.60 -19.77
CA ILE A 136 8.60 -9.32 -18.44
C ILE A 136 9.45 -10.50 -17.96
N GLU A 137 8.92 -11.73 -18.03
CA GLU A 137 9.63 -12.96 -17.67
C GLU A 137 10.88 -13.21 -18.51
N SER A 138 10.81 -12.92 -19.81
CA SER A 138 11.95 -13.16 -20.71
C SER A 138 13.18 -12.31 -20.40
N GLY A 139 13.01 -11.22 -19.64
CA GLY A 139 14.10 -10.33 -19.21
C GLY A 139 14.81 -9.59 -20.35
N LYS A 140 14.26 -9.60 -21.57
CA LYS A 140 14.86 -8.97 -22.74
C LYS A 140 14.71 -7.45 -22.76
N CYS A 141 13.65 -6.93 -22.13
CA CYS A 141 13.39 -5.49 -22.04
C CYS A 141 14.24 -4.85 -20.93
N LYS A 142 14.86 -3.70 -21.23
CA LYS A 142 15.68 -2.91 -20.29
C LYS A 142 15.35 -1.42 -20.38
N GLY A 143 15.59 -0.69 -19.28
CA GLY A 143 15.40 0.76 -19.17
C GLY A 143 13.95 1.19 -19.41
N VAL A 144 13.78 2.29 -20.13
CA VAL A 144 12.48 2.91 -20.49
C VAL A 144 11.46 1.92 -21.07
N VAL A 145 11.89 0.96 -21.89
CA VAL A 145 10.99 -0.04 -22.48
C VAL A 145 10.41 -0.96 -21.40
N LEU A 146 11.23 -1.35 -20.41
CA LEU A 146 10.78 -2.15 -19.28
C LEU A 146 9.83 -1.35 -18.38
N ALA A 147 10.16 -0.08 -18.11
CA ALA A 147 9.30 0.80 -17.31
C ALA A 147 7.88 0.90 -17.90
N HIS A 148 7.77 1.23 -19.20
CA HIS A 148 6.45 1.29 -19.85
C HIS A 148 5.76 -0.07 -19.95
N THR A 149 6.51 -1.18 -20.09
CA THR A 149 5.91 -2.52 -20.09
C THR A 149 5.29 -2.84 -18.73
N LEU A 150 5.99 -2.55 -17.64
CA LEU A 150 5.51 -2.77 -16.27
C LEU A 150 4.33 -1.83 -15.95
N LEU A 151 4.40 -0.56 -16.34
CA LEU A 151 3.31 0.39 -16.14
C LEU A 151 2.05 -0.03 -16.91
N SER A 152 2.20 -0.43 -18.17
CA SER A 152 1.09 -0.98 -18.96
C SER A 152 0.49 -2.20 -18.28
N PHE A 153 1.32 -3.08 -17.72
CA PHE A 153 0.83 -4.25 -16.98
C PHE A 153 0.03 -3.85 -15.73
N VAL A 154 0.52 -2.89 -14.93
CA VAL A 154 -0.19 -2.37 -13.74
C VAL A 154 -1.56 -1.83 -14.15
N GLU A 155 -1.61 -0.92 -15.12
CA GLU A 155 -2.86 -0.30 -15.58
C GLU A 155 -3.85 -1.34 -16.12
N LEU A 156 -3.38 -2.34 -16.90
CA LEU A 156 -4.24 -3.42 -17.40
C LEU A 156 -4.85 -4.26 -16.28
N MET A 157 -4.09 -4.51 -15.20
CA MET A 157 -4.55 -5.31 -14.05
C MET A 157 -5.44 -4.50 -13.10
N GLU A 158 -5.26 -3.18 -13.00
CA GLU A 158 -6.06 -2.29 -12.14
C GLU A 158 -7.55 -2.25 -12.54
N HIS A 159 -7.88 -2.53 -13.81
CA HIS A 159 -9.28 -2.64 -14.25
C HIS A 159 -10.03 -3.83 -13.63
N GLY A 160 -9.33 -4.77 -12.99
CA GLY A 160 -9.94 -5.92 -12.31
C GLY A 160 -10.60 -6.94 -13.25
N ILE A 161 -10.26 -6.91 -14.54
CA ILE A 161 -10.81 -7.82 -15.57
C ILE A 161 -10.28 -9.26 -15.37
N VAL A 162 -9.05 -9.39 -14.86
CA VAL A 162 -8.36 -10.67 -14.68
C VAL A 162 -7.87 -10.79 -13.22
N SER A 163 -7.95 -11.99 -12.65
CA SER A 163 -7.40 -12.24 -11.31
C SER A 163 -5.87 -12.17 -11.31
N TRP A 164 -5.29 -11.72 -10.20
CA TRP A 164 -3.84 -11.76 -9.96
C TRP A 164 -3.27 -13.19 -9.84
N ASP A 165 -4.14 -14.20 -9.70
CA ASP A 165 -3.73 -15.62 -9.62
C ASP A 165 -3.28 -16.21 -10.97
N ILE A 166 -3.37 -15.46 -12.07
CA ILE A 166 -2.77 -15.88 -13.35
C ILE A 166 -1.24 -15.82 -13.33
N LEU A 167 -0.66 -15.13 -12.34
CA LEU A 167 0.77 -14.87 -12.27
C LEU A 167 1.47 -16.07 -11.64
N ASP A 168 2.44 -16.62 -12.35
CA ASP A 168 3.23 -17.73 -11.87
C ASP A 168 4.37 -17.25 -10.96
N GLY A 169 5.03 -18.20 -10.32
CA GLY A 169 6.17 -17.87 -9.48
C GLY A 169 7.34 -17.27 -10.26
N ASN A 170 7.54 -17.60 -11.54
CA ASN A 170 8.66 -17.05 -12.31
C ASN A 170 8.49 -15.54 -12.54
N PHE A 171 7.26 -15.11 -12.83
CA PHE A 171 6.91 -13.70 -12.93
C PHE A 171 7.20 -12.96 -11.63
N ILE A 172 6.73 -13.49 -10.50
CA ILE A 172 6.94 -12.88 -9.18
C ILE A 172 8.43 -12.79 -8.86
N SER A 173 9.21 -13.88 -9.05
CA SER A 173 10.67 -13.89 -8.90
C SER A 173 11.36 -12.85 -9.75
N ARG A 174 10.88 -12.65 -10.97
CA ARG A 174 11.46 -11.67 -11.88
C ARG A 174 11.23 -10.25 -11.38
N VAL A 175 9.99 -9.91 -10.98
CA VAL A 175 9.63 -8.58 -10.47
C VAL A 175 10.31 -8.31 -9.12
N ALA A 176 10.35 -9.28 -8.22
CA ALA A 176 11.11 -9.20 -6.97
C ALA A 176 12.60 -8.94 -7.22
N GLY A 177 13.18 -9.59 -8.24
CA GLY A 177 14.54 -9.35 -8.69
C GLY A 177 14.76 -7.92 -9.21
N LEU A 178 13.75 -7.26 -9.78
CA LEU A 178 13.86 -5.85 -10.18
C LEU A 178 13.89 -4.92 -8.97
N VAL A 179 13.13 -5.22 -7.91
CA VAL A 179 13.12 -4.45 -6.67
C VAL A 179 14.42 -4.64 -5.88
N ASN A 180 14.97 -5.86 -5.84
CA ASN A 180 16.20 -6.13 -5.09
C ASN A 180 17.46 -5.53 -5.72
N ASN A 181 17.43 -5.19 -7.01
CA ASN A 181 18.54 -4.58 -7.71
C ASN A 181 18.32 -3.07 -7.88
N ASN A 182 19.41 -2.29 -7.95
CA ASN A 182 19.28 -0.86 -8.25
C ASN A 182 18.83 -0.68 -9.71
N GLN A 183 17.61 -0.22 -9.93
CA GLN A 183 17.01 0.03 -11.25
C GLN A 183 16.62 1.51 -11.38
N GLU A 184 16.19 1.90 -12.59
CA GLU A 184 15.60 3.22 -12.82
C GLU A 184 14.35 3.42 -11.94
N PRO A 185 14.07 4.66 -11.48
CA PRO A 185 13.00 4.93 -10.54
C PRO A 185 11.62 4.47 -11.05
N ASP A 186 11.35 4.65 -12.35
CA ASP A 186 10.08 4.24 -12.96
C ASP A 186 9.89 2.72 -12.97
N VAL A 187 10.98 1.96 -13.19
CA VAL A 187 10.98 0.49 -13.13
C VAL A 187 10.71 0.03 -11.70
N THR A 188 11.41 0.62 -10.73
CA THR A 188 11.25 0.31 -9.31
C THR A 188 9.85 0.65 -8.82
N GLN A 189 9.30 1.80 -9.21
CA GLN A 189 7.94 2.23 -8.89
C GLN A 189 6.91 1.19 -9.37
N ALA A 190 6.96 0.83 -10.65
CA ALA A 190 6.01 -0.12 -11.22
C ALA A 190 6.17 -1.51 -10.61
N ALA A 191 7.41 -1.97 -10.39
CA ALA A 191 7.68 -3.26 -9.76
C ALA A 191 7.14 -3.32 -8.31
N LEU A 192 7.33 -2.26 -7.51
CA LEU A 192 6.78 -2.19 -6.15
C LEU A 192 5.24 -2.23 -6.15
N SER A 193 4.59 -1.49 -7.05
CA SER A 193 3.12 -1.49 -7.19
C SER A 193 2.59 -2.87 -7.60
N ILE A 194 3.28 -3.57 -8.53
CA ILE A 194 2.93 -4.94 -8.90
C ILE A 194 3.00 -5.87 -7.68
N LEU A 195 4.10 -5.82 -6.91
CA LEU A 195 4.26 -6.69 -5.74
C LEU A 195 3.25 -6.37 -4.64
N GLU A 196 2.92 -5.09 -4.43
CA GLU A 196 1.89 -4.68 -3.49
C GLU A 196 0.54 -5.31 -3.87
N ASN A 197 0.13 -5.15 -5.13
CA ASN A 197 -1.12 -5.71 -5.62
C ASN A 197 -1.12 -7.25 -5.60
N VAL A 198 0.00 -7.91 -5.89
CA VAL A 198 0.14 -9.36 -5.75
C VAL A 198 -0.08 -9.77 -4.30
N VAL A 199 0.51 -9.06 -3.33
CA VAL A 199 0.34 -9.36 -1.89
C VAL A 199 -1.11 -9.15 -1.45
N LEU A 200 -1.78 -8.10 -1.92
CA LEU A 200 -3.14 -7.77 -1.51
C LEU A 200 -4.19 -8.69 -2.15
N ASN A 201 -4.01 -9.02 -3.43
CA ASN A 201 -5.06 -9.61 -4.26
C ASN A 201 -4.81 -11.08 -4.65
N SER A 202 -3.57 -11.59 -4.67
CA SER A 202 -3.30 -13.01 -4.98
C SER A 202 -3.41 -13.90 -3.73
N THR A 203 -3.92 -15.12 -3.92
CA THR A 203 -4.04 -16.10 -2.82
C THR A 203 -2.71 -16.70 -2.40
N GLU A 204 -1.79 -16.94 -3.35
CA GLU A 204 -0.50 -17.60 -3.10
C GLU A 204 0.70 -16.66 -3.21
N GLY A 205 0.51 -15.47 -3.81
CA GLY A 205 1.58 -14.51 -4.05
C GLY A 205 2.31 -14.02 -2.79
N TYR A 206 1.60 -13.86 -1.66
CA TYR A 206 2.18 -13.37 -0.41
C TYR A 206 3.42 -14.17 0.03
N GLY A 207 3.31 -15.50 0.06
CA GLY A 207 4.37 -16.36 0.57
C GLY A 207 5.62 -16.35 -0.31
N GLN A 208 5.50 -15.97 -1.58
CA GLN A 208 6.63 -15.83 -2.47
C GLN A 208 7.28 -14.45 -2.37
N VAL A 209 6.48 -13.38 -2.40
CA VAL A 209 6.98 -12.00 -2.25
C VAL A 209 7.71 -11.84 -0.92
N GLU A 210 7.21 -12.42 0.17
CA GLU A 210 7.87 -12.37 1.48
C GLU A 210 9.25 -13.04 1.49
N ARG A 211 9.41 -14.15 0.76
CA ARG A 211 10.69 -14.88 0.68
C ARG A 211 11.72 -14.17 -0.17
N GLU A 212 11.28 -13.52 -1.24
CA GLU A 212 12.18 -12.92 -2.24
C GLU A 212 12.48 -11.44 -1.94
N VAL A 213 11.57 -10.73 -1.28
CA VAL A 213 11.71 -9.31 -0.96
C VAL A 213 11.69 -9.12 0.55
N PRO A 214 12.83 -9.35 1.24
CA PRO A 214 12.91 -9.09 2.66
C PRO A 214 12.78 -7.58 2.92
N VAL A 215 12.15 -7.21 4.03
CA VAL A 215 11.96 -5.79 4.42
C VAL A 215 13.29 -5.01 4.47
N GLY A 216 14.40 -5.70 4.76
CA GLY A 216 15.73 -5.12 4.71
C GLY A 216 16.15 -4.61 3.32
N SER A 217 15.75 -5.27 2.23
CA SER A 217 16.05 -4.80 0.87
C SER A 217 15.21 -3.57 0.49
N LEU A 218 14.04 -3.38 1.09
CA LEU A 218 13.18 -2.22 0.85
C LEU A 218 13.72 -0.91 1.47
N ILE A 219 14.67 -0.99 2.41
CA ILE A 219 15.22 0.18 3.10
C ILE A 219 15.89 1.16 2.12
N ILE A 220 16.57 0.64 1.08
CA ILE A 220 17.22 1.48 0.06
C ILE A 220 16.19 2.32 -0.72
N HIS A 221 14.99 1.78 -0.92
CA HIS A 221 13.90 2.45 -1.63
C HIS A 221 13.24 3.54 -0.79
N LEU A 222 13.28 3.42 0.54
CA LEU A 222 12.85 4.48 1.47
C LEU A 222 13.77 5.72 1.42
N GLN A 223 14.97 5.60 0.83
CA GLN A 223 15.91 6.71 0.64
C GLN A 223 15.90 7.26 -0.79
N SER A 224 15.00 6.76 -1.64
CA SER A 224 14.89 7.14 -3.06
C SER A 224 13.92 8.32 -3.25
N TYR A 225 13.38 8.50 -4.46
CA TYR A 225 12.40 9.55 -4.79
C TYR A 225 11.04 9.31 -4.12
N SER A 226 10.29 10.39 -3.87
CA SER A 226 9.00 10.38 -3.15
C SER A 226 8.01 9.28 -3.60
N VAL A 227 7.83 9.08 -4.91
CA VAL A 227 6.91 8.05 -5.43
C VAL A 227 7.39 6.63 -5.14
N VAL A 228 8.70 6.39 -5.21
CA VAL A 228 9.30 5.09 -4.87
C VAL A 228 9.22 4.84 -3.37
N GLN A 229 9.45 5.88 -2.55
CA GLN A 229 9.29 5.80 -1.10
C GLN A 229 7.85 5.40 -0.74
N GLN A 230 6.86 6.03 -1.39
CA GLN A 230 5.44 5.73 -1.17
C GLN A 230 5.13 4.26 -1.49
N ASN A 231 5.51 3.77 -2.67
CA ASN A 231 5.25 2.38 -3.06
C ASN A 231 6.01 1.38 -2.18
N ALA A 232 7.19 1.74 -1.69
CA ALA A 232 7.94 0.90 -0.76
C ALA A 232 7.23 0.79 0.60
N VAL A 233 6.72 1.90 1.14
CA VAL A 233 5.91 1.89 2.38
C VAL A 233 4.59 1.13 2.16
N ALA A 234 3.94 1.31 1.01
CA ALA A 234 2.71 0.61 0.66
C ALA A 234 2.91 -0.91 0.61
N LEU A 235 3.99 -1.38 -0.01
CA LEU A 235 4.37 -2.80 0.00
C LEU A 235 4.63 -3.33 1.43
N ILE A 236 5.33 -2.56 2.27
CA ILE A 236 5.55 -2.92 3.69
C ILE A 236 4.21 -3.05 4.43
N ASN A 237 3.28 -2.10 4.21
CA ASN A 237 1.94 -2.13 4.79
C ASN A 237 1.16 -3.37 4.32
N ALA A 238 1.19 -3.68 3.02
CA ALA A 238 0.56 -4.86 2.45
C ALA A 238 1.11 -6.16 3.07
N LEU A 239 2.44 -6.26 3.22
CA LEU A 239 3.09 -7.40 3.85
C LEU A 239 2.68 -7.54 5.33
N LEU A 240 2.62 -6.45 6.09
CA LEU A 240 2.18 -6.45 7.49
C LEU A 240 0.71 -6.84 7.64
N LEU A 241 -0.15 -6.36 6.75
CA LEU A 241 -1.59 -6.61 6.76
C LEU A 241 -1.90 -8.09 6.56
N LYS A 242 -1.23 -8.74 5.58
CA LYS A 242 -1.44 -10.17 5.24
C LYS A 242 -0.62 -11.13 6.12
N ALA A 243 0.40 -10.66 6.83
CA ALA A 243 1.22 -11.49 7.69
C ALA A 243 0.45 -12.14 8.83
N ASP A 244 0.83 -13.39 9.15
CA ASP A 244 0.46 -14.04 10.41
C ASP A 244 1.09 -13.35 11.64
N GLY A 245 0.63 -13.67 12.84
CA GLY A 245 1.08 -13.00 14.07
C GLY A 245 2.57 -13.15 14.40
N THR A 246 3.25 -14.20 13.92
CA THR A 246 4.69 -14.38 14.13
C THR A 246 5.48 -13.56 13.12
N LYS A 247 5.11 -13.64 11.84
CA LYS A 247 5.72 -12.86 10.76
C LYS A 247 5.53 -11.37 10.97
N ARG A 248 4.34 -10.93 11.38
CA ARG A 248 4.05 -9.52 11.66
C ARG A 248 4.96 -8.96 12.74
N ARG A 249 5.23 -9.75 13.80
CA ARG A 249 6.20 -9.37 14.85
C ARG A 249 7.63 -9.29 14.32
N ASN A 250 8.06 -10.21 13.47
CA ASN A 250 9.40 -10.17 12.87
C ASN A 250 9.60 -8.93 11.99
N VAL A 251 8.64 -8.63 11.10
CA VAL A 251 8.67 -7.43 10.26
C VAL A 251 8.69 -6.17 11.12
N ALA A 252 7.83 -6.11 12.14
CA ALA A 252 7.79 -4.98 13.06
C ALA A 252 9.09 -4.81 13.85
N ALA A 253 9.77 -5.89 14.24
CA ALA A 253 11.08 -5.83 14.88
C ALA A 253 12.14 -5.24 13.93
N THR A 254 12.11 -5.61 12.65
CA THR A 254 12.99 -5.00 11.63
C THR A 254 12.70 -3.51 11.47
N LEU A 255 11.42 -3.12 11.40
CA LEU A 255 11.01 -1.71 11.29
C LEU A 255 11.37 -0.90 12.54
N ALA A 256 11.27 -1.49 13.73
CA ALA A 256 11.64 -0.88 15.00
C ALA A 256 13.17 -0.79 15.22
N SER A 257 13.96 -1.45 14.38
CA SER A 257 15.42 -1.35 14.44
C SER A 257 15.86 0.12 14.31
N LYS A 258 16.95 0.46 14.99
CA LYS A 258 17.44 1.85 15.04
C LYS A 258 17.74 2.39 13.64
N GLN A 259 18.29 1.55 12.76
CA GLN A 259 18.63 1.92 11.39
C GLN A 259 17.38 2.29 10.58
N VAL A 260 16.34 1.43 10.58
CA VAL A 260 15.13 1.68 9.79
C VAL A 260 14.35 2.88 10.31
N ARG A 261 14.22 3.01 11.64
CA ARG A 261 13.59 4.19 12.23
C ARG A 261 14.31 5.49 11.88
N GLN A 262 15.65 5.49 11.86
CA GLN A 262 16.42 6.65 11.43
C GLN A 262 16.21 6.97 9.95
N VAL A 263 16.10 5.95 9.08
CA VAL A 263 15.79 6.15 7.66
C VAL A 263 14.41 6.76 7.49
N ILE A 264 13.37 6.21 8.12
CA ILE A 264 12.01 6.78 8.05
C ILE A 264 12.00 8.21 8.61
N GLN A 265 12.68 8.45 9.73
CA GLN A 265 12.74 9.78 10.34
C GLN A 265 13.44 10.80 9.44
N ASN A 266 14.60 10.46 8.87
CA ASN A 266 15.40 11.41 8.09
C ASN A 266 14.88 11.57 6.66
N SER A 267 14.48 10.47 6.01
CA SER A 267 14.13 10.44 4.60
C SER A 267 12.67 10.72 4.31
N ILE A 268 11.77 10.52 5.28
CA ILE A 268 10.31 10.69 5.09
C ILE A 268 9.79 11.81 6.01
N ILE A 269 10.01 11.71 7.33
CA ILE A 269 9.42 12.66 8.29
C ILE A 269 10.10 14.03 8.24
N GLN A 270 11.44 14.07 8.25
CA GLN A 270 12.22 15.33 8.26
C GLN A 270 12.36 15.96 6.87
N ALA A 271 12.26 15.16 5.81
CA ALA A 271 12.17 15.66 4.43
C ALA A 271 10.93 16.56 4.22
N GLY A 272 9.99 16.52 5.17
CA GLY A 272 8.89 17.46 5.31
C GLY A 272 7.64 16.95 4.62
N VAL A 273 6.50 17.39 5.14
CA VAL A 273 5.12 17.13 4.68
C VAL A 273 4.84 17.73 3.28
N ALA A 274 5.82 17.71 2.38
CA ALA A 274 5.70 18.05 0.97
C ALA A 274 5.29 16.82 0.12
N GLU A 275 5.16 15.63 0.72
CA GLU A 275 4.97 14.34 0.03
C GLU A 275 3.50 13.98 -0.30
N GLY A 276 2.57 14.95 -0.25
CA GLY A 276 1.19 14.74 -0.67
C GLY A 276 0.33 13.89 0.30
N ALA A 277 -0.98 13.84 0.04
CA ALA A 277 -1.94 13.15 0.89
C ALA A 277 -1.72 11.63 0.96
N GLU A 278 -1.12 11.05 -0.08
CA GLU A 278 -0.93 9.60 -0.20
C GLU A 278 0.17 9.06 0.72
N MET A 279 1.34 9.71 0.80
CA MET A 279 2.38 9.30 1.76
C MET A 279 1.88 9.41 3.21
N ALA A 280 1.17 10.49 3.55
CA ALA A 280 0.59 10.66 4.88
C ALA A 280 -0.38 9.51 5.22
N HIS A 281 -1.18 9.07 4.25
CA HIS A 281 -2.03 7.90 4.40
C HIS A 281 -1.21 6.62 4.64
N GLN A 282 -0.14 6.39 3.87
CA GLN A 282 0.71 5.21 4.05
C GLN A 282 1.39 5.17 5.43
N LEU A 283 1.84 6.31 5.94
CA LEU A 283 2.39 6.42 7.30
C LEU A 283 1.33 6.17 8.38
N TYR A 284 0.11 6.68 8.18
CA TYR A 284 -1.01 6.41 9.07
C TYR A 284 -1.31 4.90 9.14
N VAL A 285 -1.38 4.21 7.99
CA VAL A 285 -1.61 2.77 7.93
C VAL A 285 -0.47 2.02 8.63
N LEU A 286 0.77 2.40 8.38
CA LEU A 286 1.95 1.80 9.04
C LEU A 286 1.88 1.95 10.56
N GLN A 287 1.52 3.14 11.05
CA GLN A 287 1.36 3.41 12.47
C GLN A 287 0.23 2.57 13.07
N ALA A 288 -0.93 2.49 12.41
CA ALA A 288 -2.06 1.69 12.85
C ALA A 288 -1.71 0.20 12.93
N LEU A 289 -1.03 -0.35 11.92
CA LEU A 289 -0.58 -1.75 11.90
C LEU A 289 0.45 -2.03 12.99
N THR A 290 1.37 -1.10 13.23
CA THR A 290 2.40 -1.23 14.27
C THR A 290 1.79 -1.19 15.67
N LEU A 291 0.87 -0.26 15.93
CA LEU A 291 0.16 -0.19 17.21
C LEU A 291 -0.78 -1.38 17.42
N GLY A 292 -1.40 -1.88 16.34
CA GLY A 292 -2.26 -3.07 16.36
C GLY A 292 -1.55 -4.33 16.85
N LEU A 293 -0.21 -4.41 16.78
CA LEU A 293 0.56 -5.52 17.36
C LEU A 293 0.44 -5.61 18.89
N LEU A 294 0.20 -4.48 19.54
CA LEU A 294 0.03 -4.42 20.99
C LEU A 294 -1.35 -4.95 21.42
N GLU A 295 -2.31 -5.05 20.50
CA GLU A 295 -3.67 -5.50 20.81
C GLU A 295 -3.69 -6.93 21.37
N GLN A 296 -2.84 -7.82 20.85
CA GLN A 296 -2.75 -9.17 21.38
C GLN A 296 -2.37 -9.13 22.87
N ARG A 297 -1.31 -8.40 23.24
CA ARG A 297 -0.88 -8.28 24.64
C ARG A 297 -1.90 -7.53 25.49
N LYS A 298 -2.57 -6.53 24.93
CA LYS A 298 -3.63 -5.73 25.57
C LYS A 298 -4.83 -6.59 25.97
N MET A 299 -5.16 -7.61 25.17
CA MET A 299 -6.29 -8.50 25.40
C MET A 299 -5.91 -9.84 26.05
N THR A 300 -4.62 -10.11 26.23
CA THR A 300 -4.17 -11.33 26.93
C THR A 300 -4.20 -11.09 28.44
N LYS A 301 -5.00 -11.91 29.13
CA LYS A 301 -5.01 -12.01 30.59
C LYS A 301 -3.76 -12.74 31.08
N ILE A 302 -3.22 -12.35 32.23
CA ILE A 302 -2.21 -13.18 32.88
C ILE A 302 -2.85 -14.51 33.32
N ASP A 303 -2.17 -15.61 33.06
CA ASP A 303 -2.49 -16.88 33.73
C ASP A 303 -1.83 -16.83 35.12
N PRO A 304 -2.56 -17.04 36.22
CA PRO A 304 -1.97 -17.11 37.55
C PRO A 304 -0.86 -18.16 37.72
N GLN A 305 -0.72 -19.10 36.78
CA GLN A 305 0.37 -20.09 36.73
C GLN A 305 1.51 -19.72 35.77
N ASP A 306 1.40 -18.62 35.01
CA ASP A 306 2.44 -18.15 34.10
C ASP A 306 3.66 -17.65 34.88
N GLN A 307 4.75 -18.43 34.84
CA GLN A 307 5.99 -18.10 35.54
C GLN A 307 6.65 -16.83 34.99
N ASP A 308 6.55 -16.53 33.69
CA ASP A 308 7.15 -15.32 33.12
C ASP A 308 6.47 -14.06 33.67
N GLY A 309 5.13 -14.04 33.67
CA GLY A 309 4.36 -12.95 34.27
C GLY A 309 4.62 -12.80 35.77
N LEU A 310 4.67 -13.90 36.52
CA LEU A 310 4.97 -13.86 37.96
C LEU A 310 6.39 -13.35 38.25
N ASP A 311 7.38 -13.77 37.46
CA ASP A 311 8.76 -13.34 37.63
C ASP A 311 8.94 -11.86 37.28
N LYS A 312 8.25 -11.36 36.26
CA LYS A 312 8.15 -9.92 35.95
C LYS A 312 7.59 -9.11 37.13
N ILE A 313 6.54 -9.61 37.81
CA ILE A 313 5.97 -8.95 38.99
C ILE A 313 6.96 -8.97 40.18
N LYS A 314 7.66 -10.08 40.40
CA LYS A 314 8.73 -10.15 41.42
C LYS A 314 9.88 -9.19 41.09
N GLU A 315 10.23 -9.05 39.81
CA GLU A 315 11.26 -8.14 39.34
C GLU A 315 10.90 -6.68 39.63
N LEU A 316 9.66 -6.24 39.38
CA LEU A 316 9.18 -4.90 39.73
C LEU A 316 9.41 -4.59 41.21
N ARG A 317 9.06 -5.53 42.09
CA ARG A 317 9.29 -5.42 43.54
C ARG A 317 10.78 -5.31 43.86
N ARG A 318 11.60 -6.19 43.28
CA ARG A 318 13.04 -6.22 43.50
C ARG A 318 13.70 -4.90 43.11
N ILE A 319 13.37 -4.36 41.94
CA ILE A 319 13.95 -3.08 41.46
C ILE A 319 13.55 -1.92 42.39
N ALA A 320 12.32 -1.92 42.91
CA ALA A 320 11.83 -0.83 43.76
C ALA A 320 12.40 -0.85 45.20
N PHE A 321 12.55 -2.03 45.81
CA PHE A 321 12.83 -2.13 47.26
C PHE A 321 14.13 -2.85 47.62
N ASP A 322 14.73 -3.63 46.72
CA ASP A 322 15.93 -4.44 47.03
C ASP A 322 17.24 -3.77 46.55
N GLY A 323 17.29 -2.43 46.55
CA GLY A 323 18.52 -1.65 46.32
C GLY A 323 19.65 -2.04 47.30
N GLU A 324 20.90 -1.78 46.90
CA GLU A 324 22.14 -2.27 47.54
C GLU A 324 22.09 -2.21 49.09
N GLY A 325 21.78 -3.34 49.73
CA GLY A 325 21.87 -3.49 51.19
C GLY A 325 20.70 -4.20 51.90
N ALA A 326 19.57 -4.47 51.25
CA ALA A 326 18.39 -5.06 51.90
C ALA A 326 18.18 -6.57 51.67
N GLY A 327 19.17 -7.28 51.13
CA GLY A 327 19.06 -8.70 50.78
C GLY A 327 19.29 -9.64 51.97
N SER A 328 18.22 -10.30 52.44
CA SER A 328 18.19 -11.76 52.72
C SER A 328 17.24 -12.23 53.83
N MET A 329 16.47 -11.36 54.51
CA MET A 329 15.65 -11.79 55.66
C MET A 329 14.23 -11.19 55.65
N ARG A 330 13.47 -11.36 54.57
CA ARG A 330 12.03 -11.01 54.56
C ARG A 330 11.20 -12.26 54.23
N GLY A 331 10.43 -12.73 55.22
CA GLY A 331 9.48 -13.83 55.05
C GLY A 331 8.27 -13.44 54.18
N PRO A 332 7.32 -14.37 53.93
CA PRO A 332 6.17 -14.16 53.04
C PRO A 332 5.36 -12.89 53.32
N GLY A 333 5.21 -12.49 54.59
CA GLY A 333 4.52 -11.26 54.98
C GLY A 333 5.23 -9.95 54.59
N GLY A 334 6.53 -10.01 54.27
CA GLY A 334 7.27 -8.87 53.72
C GLY A 334 6.87 -8.58 52.28
N PHE A 335 6.63 -9.63 51.48
CA PHE A 335 6.27 -9.48 50.06
C PHE A 335 4.88 -8.87 49.88
N THR A 336 3.88 -9.31 50.66
CA THR A 336 2.53 -8.73 50.64
C THR A 336 2.56 -7.23 50.97
N ARG A 337 3.37 -6.82 51.96
CA ARG A 337 3.54 -5.40 52.30
C ARG A 337 4.18 -4.61 51.15
N ASP A 338 5.17 -5.20 50.48
CA ASP A 338 5.85 -4.55 49.35
C ASP A 338 4.91 -4.41 48.14
N TYR A 339 4.05 -5.40 47.86
CA TYR A 339 3.02 -5.30 46.81
C TYR A 339 1.92 -4.29 47.14
N LYS A 340 1.52 -4.19 48.42
CA LYS A 340 0.65 -3.12 48.89
C LYS A 340 1.29 -1.74 48.68
N LYS A 341 2.58 -1.60 49.00
CA LYS A 341 3.35 -0.37 48.78
C LYS A 341 3.55 -0.01 47.31
N LEU A 342 3.59 -1.02 46.42
CA LEU A 342 3.55 -0.80 44.97
C LEU A 342 2.16 -0.34 44.49
N GLY A 343 1.13 -0.38 45.34
CA GLY A 343 -0.20 0.10 45.00
C GLY A 343 -1.02 -0.85 44.14
N PHE A 344 -0.77 -2.17 44.21
CA PHE A 344 -1.67 -3.17 43.61
C PHE A 344 -3.04 -3.19 44.32
N ARG A 345 -4.11 -3.59 43.62
CA ARG A 345 -5.42 -3.87 44.21
C ARG A 345 -5.35 -5.13 45.07
N ASN A 346 -4.72 -6.19 44.55
CA ASN A 346 -4.49 -7.42 45.29
C ASN A 346 -3.03 -7.51 45.77
N ASP A 347 -2.81 -7.25 47.06
CA ASP A 347 -1.48 -7.30 47.69
C ASP A 347 -0.99 -8.73 47.97
N ILE A 348 -1.91 -9.70 48.05
CA ILE A 348 -1.59 -11.13 48.25
C ILE A 348 -1.19 -11.77 46.92
N ASN A 349 -1.93 -11.49 45.86
CA ASN A 349 -1.67 -11.99 44.51
C ASN A 349 -1.84 -10.87 43.46
N PRO A 350 -0.78 -10.05 43.24
CA PRO A 350 -0.82 -8.94 42.29
C PRO A 350 -1.03 -9.37 40.83
N ALA A 351 -0.87 -10.66 40.50
CA ALA A 351 -1.21 -11.15 39.17
C ALA A 351 -2.70 -10.93 38.84
N LEU A 352 -3.59 -10.98 39.83
CA LEU A 352 -5.02 -10.82 39.59
C LEU A 352 -5.39 -9.45 39.00
N ASP A 353 -4.58 -8.42 39.23
CA ASP A 353 -4.76 -7.09 38.65
C ASP A 353 -4.59 -7.08 37.12
N PHE A 354 -3.92 -8.08 36.53
CA PHE A 354 -3.71 -8.21 35.08
C PHE A 354 -4.66 -9.22 34.42
N THR A 355 -5.72 -9.63 35.13
CA THR A 355 -6.78 -10.49 34.57
C THR A 355 -7.92 -9.70 33.91
N GLU A 356 -8.01 -8.40 34.21
CA GLU A 356 -8.89 -7.45 33.53
C GLU A 356 -8.27 -7.05 32.17
N THR A 357 -9.09 -7.06 31.12
CA THR A 357 -8.68 -6.72 29.75
C THR A 357 -9.73 -5.82 29.12
N PRO A 358 -9.35 -4.67 28.53
CA PRO A 358 -7.98 -4.09 28.53
C PRO A 358 -7.54 -3.60 29.93
N PRO A 359 -6.22 -3.42 30.19
CA PRO A 359 -5.08 -3.63 29.28
C PRO A 359 -4.33 -4.97 29.45
N GLY A 360 -4.75 -5.86 30.34
CA GLY A 360 -4.15 -7.20 30.51
C GLY A 360 -2.62 -7.17 30.70
N LEU A 361 -1.92 -8.06 29.99
CA LEU A 361 -0.47 -8.19 30.07
C LEU A 361 0.32 -7.01 29.49
N LEU A 362 -0.29 -6.14 28.67
CA LEU A 362 0.39 -4.96 28.13
C LEU A 362 0.80 -4.00 29.26
N ALA A 363 -0.03 -3.84 30.29
CA ALA A 363 0.31 -3.01 31.44
C ALA A 363 1.55 -3.55 32.17
N LEU A 364 1.64 -4.86 32.38
CA LEU A 364 2.81 -5.48 33.00
C LEU A 364 4.08 -5.25 32.16
N ASP A 365 3.99 -5.39 30.84
CA ASP A 365 5.12 -5.13 29.94
C ASP A 365 5.56 -3.66 30.01
N CYS A 366 4.63 -2.71 30.05
CA CYS A 366 4.92 -1.27 30.21
C CYS A 366 5.57 -0.96 31.56
N MET A 367 5.06 -1.53 32.66
CA MET A 367 5.62 -1.35 34.00
C MET A 367 7.07 -1.87 34.06
N VAL A 368 7.31 -3.08 33.54
CA VAL A 368 8.65 -3.68 33.49
C VAL A 368 9.59 -2.89 32.59
N TYR A 369 9.09 -2.40 31.44
CA TYR A 369 9.86 -1.52 30.57
C TYR A 369 10.31 -0.25 31.32
N PHE A 370 9.41 0.41 32.04
CA PHE A 370 9.74 1.60 32.83
C PHE A 370 10.77 1.28 33.93
N ALA A 371 10.56 0.19 34.67
CA ALA A 371 11.47 -0.23 35.75
C ALA A 371 12.88 -0.58 35.23
N ARG A 372 13.00 -1.22 34.06
CA ARG A 372 14.30 -1.61 33.47
C ARG A 372 15.03 -0.47 32.80
N ASN A 373 14.32 0.40 32.06
CA ASN A 373 14.96 1.44 31.23
C ASN A 373 15.08 2.78 31.94
N HIS A 374 14.27 3.02 32.98
CA HIS A 374 14.24 4.26 33.75
C HIS A 374 14.24 3.97 35.26
N GLN A 375 15.14 3.07 35.69
CA GLN A 375 15.21 2.54 37.05
C GLN A 375 15.18 3.63 38.14
N ASP A 376 15.99 4.69 38.02
CA ASP A 376 16.03 5.76 39.02
C ASP A 376 14.68 6.49 39.17
N ASN A 377 14.02 6.79 38.03
CA ASN A 377 12.71 7.44 38.02
C ASN A 377 11.63 6.51 38.58
N TYR A 378 11.69 5.22 38.24
CA TYR A 378 10.79 4.20 38.75
C TYR A 378 10.91 4.06 40.27
N THR A 379 12.11 3.85 40.79
CA THR A 379 12.37 3.70 42.22
C THR A 379 11.99 4.96 42.99
N LYS A 380 12.33 6.14 42.48
CA LYS A 380 11.91 7.42 43.07
C LYS A 380 10.39 7.53 43.16
N LEU A 381 9.66 7.26 42.07
CA LEU A 381 8.20 7.31 42.03
C LEU A 381 7.57 6.36 43.05
N VAL A 382 8.04 5.11 43.11
CA VAL A 382 7.50 4.11 44.05
C VAL A 382 7.81 4.50 45.50
N LEU A 383 9.05 4.90 45.80
CA LEU A 383 9.45 5.23 47.18
C LEU A 383 8.74 6.49 47.70
N GLU A 384 8.61 7.53 46.87
CA GLU A 384 7.92 8.78 47.23
C GLU A 384 6.44 8.56 47.57
N ASN A 385 5.78 7.60 46.93
CA ASN A 385 4.38 7.27 47.22
C ASN A 385 4.24 6.21 48.32
N SER A 386 5.17 5.26 48.43
CA SER A 386 5.11 4.19 49.45
C SER A 386 5.36 4.66 50.89
N CYS A 387 5.96 5.85 51.05
CA CYS A 387 6.24 6.49 52.33
C CYS A 387 5.17 7.52 52.72
N ARG A 388 4.20 7.80 51.84
CA ARG A 388 3.06 8.68 52.15
C ARG A 388 2.02 7.89 52.94
N ALA A 389 1.35 8.58 53.86
CA ALA A 389 0.28 8.03 54.69
C ALA A 389 -0.97 8.92 54.64
N ASP A 390 -0.99 9.88 53.72
CA ASP A 390 -2.11 10.78 53.47
C ASP A 390 -2.92 10.34 52.24
N GLU A 391 -4.07 10.97 52.01
CA GLU A 391 -5.00 10.62 50.93
C GLU A 391 -4.48 10.98 49.52
N HIS A 392 -3.26 11.52 49.40
CA HIS A 392 -2.64 11.95 48.14
C HIS A 392 -1.60 10.96 47.61
N GLU A 393 -1.59 9.71 48.08
CA GLU A 393 -0.73 8.67 47.52
C GLU A 393 -1.18 8.30 46.09
N CYS A 394 -0.22 8.17 45.17
CA CYS A 394 -0.48 7.62 43.84
C CYS A 394 -0.11 6.13 43.82
N PRO A 395 -1.08 5.20 43.78
CA PRO A 395 -0.82 3.76 43.76
C PRO A 395 -0.26 3.34 42.40
N PHE A 396 1.05 3.12 42.32
CA PHE A 396 1.75 2.83 41.05
C PHE A 396 1.11 1.69 40.25
N GLY A 397 0.78 0.57 40.88
CA GLY A 397 0.15 -0.59 40.24
C GLY A 397 -1.18 -0.24 39.58
N ARG A 398 -2.13 0.29 40.35
CA ARG A 398 -3.44 0.74 39.85
C ARG A 398 -3.32 1.82 38.78
N ALA A 399 -2.49 2.84 39.02
CA ALA A 399 -2.32 3.94 38.10
C ALA A 399 -1.71 3.49 36.77
N SER A 400 -0.77 2.53 36.80
CA SER A 400 -0.16 1.97 35.59
C SER A 400 -1.13 1.12 34.79
N VAL A 401 -1.99 0.34 35.45
CA VAL A 401 -3.05 -0.43 34.78
C VAL A 401 -4.11 0.49 34.16
N GLU A 402 -4.47 1.60 34.81
CA GLU A 402 -5.46 2.53 34.25
C GLU A 402 -4.88 3.42 33.13
N LEU A 403 -3.58 3.70 33.16
CA LEU A 403 -2.90 4.54 32.16
C LEU A 403 -2.74 3.85 30.79
N VAL A 404 -2.59 2.53 30.79
CA VAL A 404 -2.35 1.69 29.61
C VAL A 404 -3.67 1.23 29.03
#